data_AF-A0A2L0EL92-F1
#
_entry.id   AF-A0A2L0EL92-F1
#
_cell.length_a   1.000
_cell.length_b   1.000
_cell.length_c   1.000
_cell.angle_alpha   90.00
_cell.angle_beta   90.00
_cell.angle_gamma   90.00
#
_symmetry.space_group_name_H-M   'P 1'
#
loop_
_entity.id
_entity.type
_entity.pdbx_description
1 polymer ?
#
loop_
_entity_poly.entity_id
_entity_poly.type
_entity_poly.pdbx_seq_one_letter_code
_entity_poly.pdbx_strand_id
1 'polypeptide(L)'
;MSGGGPRLRAREWINEPEHGSDIELVQIDAGCIDFPTGTTFISGETVSFAGFTTNEDIDTRPGIKACALTGIEGAFNQNSFTDGAMIEPPATINGTWKITVTNGKKARWACAL
;
A
#
# COMPACT_ATOMS: atom_id res chain seq x y z
N MET A 1 -45.60 2.10 -24.04
CA MET A 1 -45.05 0.73 -24.11
C MET A 1 -43.59 0.85 -23.68
N SER A 2 -43.28 0.80 -22.37
CA SER A 2 -43.07 -0.38 -21.52
C SER A 2 -41.83 -1.21 -21.89
N GLY A 3 -40.90 -1.31 -20.94
CA GLY A 3 -39.85 -2.34 -20.84
C GLY A 3 -38.47 -1.82 -21.23
N GLY A 4 -37.40 -1.99 -20.46
CA GLY A 4 -37.15 -2.73 -19.22
C GLY A 4 -35.62 -2.83 -19.10
N GLY A 5 -35.04 -2.50 -17.95
CA GLY A 5 -33.59 -2.58 -17.76
C GLY A 5 -33.06 -4.02 -17.77
N PRO A 6 -31.72 -4.17 -17.82
CA PRO A 6 -31.07 -4.98 -16.79
C PRO A 6 -29.93 -4.23 -16.08
N ARG A 7 -29.73 -4.59 -14.81
CA ARG A 7 -28.64 -4.20 -13.91
C ARG A 7 -27.43 -5.15 -14.07
N LEU A 8 -26.22 -4.61 -13.83
CA LEU A 8 -24.93 -5.26 -13.46
C LEU A 8 -24.14 -6.02 -14.56
N ARG A 9 -22.85 -5.72 -14.76
CA ARG A 9 -21.67 -6.35 -14.10
C ARG A 9 -20.33 -5.81 -14.65
N ALA A 10 -19.30 -5.95 -13.83
CA ALA A 10 -17.91 -5.51 -13.97
C ALA A 10 -17.16 -5.91 -15.25
N ARG A 11 -16.02 -5.24 -15.44
CA ARG A 11 -14.91 -5.44 -16.41
C ARG A 11 -15.03 -4.62 -17.70
N GLU A 12 -14.56 -3.38 -17.64
CA GLU A 12 -14.04 -2.72 -18.83
C GLU A 12 -12.52 -2.58 -18.65
N TRP A 13 -11.80 -3.30 -19.50
CA TRP A 13 -10.34 -3.23 -19.62
C TRP A 13 -10.00 -1.83 -20.15
N ILE A 14 -9.07 -1.13 -19.50
CA ILE A 14 -8.56 0.15 -20.01
C ILE A 14 -7.74 -0.18 -21.26
N ASN A 15 -8.23 0.29 -22.42
CA ASN A 15 -7.54 0.19 -23.71
C ASN A 15 -6.26 1.04 -23.71
N GLU A 16 -5.15 0.44 -24.14
CA GLU A 16 -3.89 1.14 -24.46
C GLU A 16 -4.13 2.17 -25.59
N PRO A 17 -3.66 3.43 -25.47
CA PRO A 17 -3.54 4.30 -26.63
C PRO A 17 -2.21 4.02 -27.34
N GLU A 18 -2.29 3.97 -28.67
CA GLU A 18 -1.17 3.72 -29.57
C GLU A 18 -0.06 4.80 -29.44
N HIS A 19 1.17 4.32 -29.28
CA HIS A 19 2.47 4.98 -29.46
C HIS A 19 2.48 6.53 -29.52
N GLY A 20 2.61 7.15 -28.34
CA GLY A 20 2.88 8.58 -28.20
C GLY A 20 3.72 8.85 -26.96
N SER A 21 5.05 8.84 -27.13
CA SER A 21 6.07 9.29 -26.17
C SER A 21 5.71 9.06 -24.69
N ASP A 22 6.01 7.85 -24.20
CA ASP A 22 5.81 7.44 -22.81
C ASP A 22 6.49 8.40 -21.85
N ILE A 23 5.73 9.39 -21.39
CA ILE A 23 5.97 9.97 -20.08
C ILE A 23 5.53 8.85 -19.14
N GLU A 24 6.46 8.05 -18.62
CA GLU A 24 6.19 7.16 -17.49
C GLU A 24 5.72 8.05 -16.33
N LEU A 25 4.42 8.28 -16.27
CA LEU A 25 3.81 8.95 -15.14
C LEU A 25 3.86 7.96 -13.98
N VAL A 26 4.46 8.38 -12.87
CA VAL A 26 4.43 7.63 -11.61
C VAL A 26 2.96 7.34 -11.29
N GLN A 27 2.56 6.07 -11.34
CA GLN A 27 1.23 5.64 -10.97
C GLN A 27 1.17 5.49 -9.46
N ILE A 28 0.31 6.28 -8.81
CA ILE A 28 0.00 6.16 -7.38
C ILE A 28 -1.41 5.58 -7.30
N ASP A 29 -1.52 4.38 -6.76
CA ASP A 29 -2.80 3.79 -6.37
C ASP A 29 -2.97 3.90 -4.85
N ALA A 30 -4.18 4.26 -4.43
CA ALA A 30 -4.52 4.38 -3.02
C ALA A 30 -5.98 3.97 -2.81
N GLY A 31 -6.19 3.06 -1.86
CA GLY A 31 -7.51 2.62 -1.44
C GLY A 31 -7.90 3.23 -0.10
N CYS A 32 -9.14 3.69 0.02
CA CYS A 32 -9.75 3.99 1.32
C CYS A 32 -10.33 2.69 1.91
N ILE A 33 -10.09 2.46 3.20
CA ILE A 33 -10.65 1.32 3.94
C ILE A 33 -11.42 1.87 5.13
N ASP A 34 -12.69 1.49 5.23
CA ASP A 34 -13.55 1.86 6.35
C ASP A 34 -13.37 0.88 7.51
N PHE A 35 -13.31 1.42 8.73
CA PHE A 35 -13.22 0.66 9.96
C PHE A 35 -14.41 0.94 10.88
N PRO A 36 -14.89 -0.04 11.66
CA PRO A 36 -15.95 0.17 12.64
C PRO A 36 -15.63 1.29 13.62
N THR A 37 -16.67 1.97 14.11
CA THR A 37 -16.50 2.96 15.19
C THR A 37 -15.90 2.27 16.42
N GLY A 38 -14.84 2.88 16.98
CA GLY A 38 -14.11 2.34 18.12
C GLY A 38 -12.85 1.56 17.77
N THR A 39 -12.55 1.32 16.49
CA THR A 39 -11.25 0.79 16.06
C THR A 39 -10.12 1.68 16.56
N THR A 40 -9.14 1.06 17.20
CA THR A 40 -7.94 1.76 17.67
C THR A 40 -6.86 1.67 16.62
N PHE A 41 -6.16 2.77 16.38
CA PHE A 41 -5.04 2.81 15.45
C PHE A 41 -3.74 3.07 16.20
N ILE A 42 -2.70 2.36 15.81
CA ILE A 42 -1.32 2.81 16.04
C ILE A 42 -0.70 3.22 14.71
N SER A 43 0.27 4.12 14.78
CA SER A 43 0.99 4.59 13.59
C SER A 43 2.45 4.78 13.90
N GLY A 44 3.27 4.68 12.87
CA GLY A 44 4.69 4.94 12.98
C GLY A 44 5.31 5.32 11.64
N GLU A 45 6.63 5.49 11.69
CA GLU A 45 7.47 5.83 10.56
C GLU A 45 8.72 4.96 10.57
N THR A 46 9.11 4.48 9.40
CA THR A 46 10.35 3.73 9.19
C THR A 46 11.17 4.41 8.10
N VAL A 47 12.47 4.57 8.31
CA VAL A 47 13.37 5.28 7.41
C VAL A 47 14.53 4.37 6.99
N SER A 48 14.90 4.45 5.73
CA SER A 48 16.15 3.88 5.23
C SER A 48 17.04 4.95 4.63
N PHE A 49 18.35 4.80 4.80
CA PHE A 49 19.34 5.67 4.17
C PHE A 49 19.61 5.24 2.72
N ALA A 50 20.16 6.15 1.91
CA ALA A 50 20.50 5.85 0.51
C ALA A 50 21.49 4.69 0.42
N GLY A 51 21.21 3.71 -0.45
CA GLY A 51 22.02 2.49 -0.59
C GLY A 51 21.80 1.41 0.49
N PHE A 52 20.85 1.60 1.42
CA PHE A 52 20.54 0.63 2.47
C PHE A 52 19.13 0.03 2.31
N THR A 53 18.92 -1.08 3.03
CA THR A 53 17.60 -1.68 3.27
C THR A 53 17.39 -1.76 4.77
N THR A 54 16.30 -1.17 5.24
CA THR A 54 15.85 -1.22 6.64
C THR A 54 14.68 -2.19 6.74
N ASN A 55 14.76 -3.14 7.67
CA ASN A 55 13.65 -4.04 8.02
C ASN A 55 13.26 -3.78 9.48
N GLU A 56 11.97 -3.56 9.75
CA GLU A 56 11.45 -3.29 11.09
C GLU A 56 10.16 -4.06 11.37
N ASP A 57 9.96 -4.41 12.64
CA ASP A 57 8.71 -4.97 13.14
C ASP A 57 7.78 -3.79 13.54
N ILE A 58 6.58 -3.71 12.96
CA ILE A 58 5.65 -2.57 13.16
C ILE A 58 4.49 -2.86 14.12
N ASP A 59 4.10 -4.14 14.27
CA ASP A 59 3.18 -4.55 15.34
C ASP A 59 3.37 -6.02 15.72
N THR A 60 3.77 -6.25 16.97
CA THR A 60 4.03 -7.56 17.58
C THR A 60 2.89 -8.04 18.49
N ARG A 61 1.85 -7.22 18.71
CA ARG A 61 0.75 -7.57 19.63
C ARG A 61 -0.13 -8.68 19.04
N PRO A 62 -0.71 -9.56 19.87
CA PRO A 62 -1.64 -10.59 19.41
C PRO A 62 -3.01 -10.00 19.02
N GLY A 63 -3.81 -10.74 18.24
CA GLY A 63 -5.16 -10.36 17.81
C GLY A 63 -5.29 -10.11 16.30
N ILE A 64 -6.52 -9.97 15.81
CA ILE A 64 -6.80 -9.59 14.42
C ILE A 64 -6.38 -8.14 14.23
N LYS A 65 -5.51 -7.88 13.25
CA LYS A 65 -4.99 -6.56 12.94
C LYS A 65 -4.76 -6.42 11.45
N ALA A 66 -4.83 -5.19 10.97
CA ALA A 66 -4.56 -4.86 9.57
C ALA A 66 -3.62 -3.64 9.52
N CYS A 67 -2.41 -3.82 8.98
CA CYS A 67 -1.47 -2.73 8.79
C CYS A 67 -1.41 -2.33 7.32
N ALA A 68 -1.29 -1.04 7.07
CA ALA A 68 -1.18 -0.47 5.74
C ALA A 68 -0.18 0.69 5.71
N LEU A 69 0.41 0.91 4.53
CA LEU A 69 1.16 2.12 4.25
C LEU A 69 0.17 3.28 4.15
N THR A 70 0.48 4.38 4.85
CA THR A 70 -0.32 5.61 4.83
C THR A 70 0.41 6.75 4.13
N GLY A 71 1.69 6.56 3.82
CA GLY A 71 2.47 7.47 2.98
C GLY A 71 3.87 6.95 2.74
N ILE A 72 4.50 7.44 1.67
CA ILE A 72 5.89 7.16 1.35
C ILE A 72 6.54 8.43 0.77
N GLU A 73 7.76 8.71 1.18
CA GLU A 73 8.52 9.90 0.80
C GLU A 73 9.93 9.53 0.36
N GLY A 74 10.45 10.26 -0.63
CA GLY A 74 11.79 10.08 -1.19
C GLY A 74 11.79 10.17 -2.71
N ALA A 75 12.98 10.01 -3.31
CA ALA A 75 13.14 10.09 -4.76
C ALA A 75 12.75 8.77 -5.45
N PHE A 76 11.68 8.77 -6.23
CA PHE A 76 11.23 7.63 -7.06
C PHE A 76 11.68 7.85 -8.50
N ASN A 77 12.99 7.80 -8.71
CA ASN A 77 13.59 8.05 -10.03
C ASN A 77 13.64 6.78 -10.92
N GLN A 78 13.19 5.64 -10.39
CA GLN A 78 13.19 4.35 -11.06
C GLN A 78 11.87 3.64 -10.77
N ASN A 79 11.27 3.04 -11.80
CA ASN A 79 10.13 2.14 -11.66
C ASN A 79 10.64 0.77 -11.18
N SER A 80 10.66 0.54 -9.86
CA SER A 80 11.24 -0.67 -9.26
C SER A 80 10.40 -1.19 -8.10
N PHE A 81 10.11 -2.50 -8.13
CA PHE A 81 9.43 -3.21 -7.03
C PHE A 81 10.35 -3.47 -5.82
N THR A 82 11.64 -3.16 -5.92
CA THR A 82 12.61 -3.32 -4.82
C THR A 82 13.12 -1.99 -4.27
N ASP A 83 12.74 -0.85 -4.87
CA ASP A 83 13.08 0.51 -4.42
C ASP A 83 11.82 1.23 -3.90
N GLY A 84 11.57 1.18 -2.60
CA GLY A 84 10.35 1.69 -2.01
C GLY A 84 10.14 1.26 -0.57
N ALA A 85 8.87 1.02 -0.23
CA ALA A 85 8.48 0.43 1.04
C ALA A 85 7.44 -0.66 0.81
N MET A 86 7.55 -1.73 1.59
CA MET A 86 6.64 -2.87 1.56
C MET A 86 6.27 -3.27 2.97
N ILE A 87 4.99 -3.52 3.21
CA ILE A 87 4.52 -4.11 4.47
C ILE A 87 4.21 -5.59 4.20
N GLU A 88 4.72 -6.46 5.07
CA GLU A 88 4.52 -7.90 5.00
C GLU A 88 3.55 -8.34 6.11
N PRO A 89 2.41 -8.96 5.76
CA PRO A 89 1.50 -9.52 6.75
C PRO A 89 2.12 -10.75 7.42
N PRO A 90 1.77 -11.03 8.68
CA PRO A 90 2.17 -12.26 9.33
C PRO A 90 1.47 -13.47 8.72
N ALA A 91 2.14 -14.62 8.72
CA ALA A 91 1.56 -15.89 8.28
C ALA A 91 0.47 -16.43 9.25
N THR A 92 0.37 -15.85 10.45
CA THR A 92 -0.61 -16.26 11.48
C THR A 92 -1.27 -15.03 12.09
N ILE A 93 -2.47 -15.22 12.63
CA ILE A 93 -3.29 -14.14 13.20
C ILE A 93 -2.56 -13.35 14.31
N ASN A 94 -1.73 -14.02 15.10
CA ASN A 94 -0.98 -13.40 16.20
C ASN A 94 0.47 -13.05 15.82
N GLY A 95 0.84 -13.16 14.54
CA GLY A 95 2.21 -12.93 14.11
C GLY A 95 2.57 -11.45 14.03
N THR A 96 3.84 -11.19 13.78
CA THR A 96 4.40 -9.84 13.65
C THR A 96 4.21 -9.29 12.25
N TRP A 97 3.68 -8.08 12.14
CA TRP A 97 3.73 -7.31 10.90
C TRP A 97 5.10 -6.67 10.74
N LYS A 98 5.62 -6.70 9.51
CA LYS A 98 6.94 -6.16 9.20
C LYS A 98 6.84 -5.10 8.11
N ILE A 99 7.80 -4.19 8.11
CA ILE A 99 8.01 -3.23 7.03
C ILE A 99 9.45 -3.30 6.55
N THR A 100 9.60 -3.24 5.24
CA THR A 100 10.89 -3.11 4.56
C THR A 100 10.90 -1.78 3.83
N VAL A 101 11.92 -0.96 4.06
CA VAL A 101 12.12 0.34 3.39
C VAL A 101 13.51 0.36 2.80
N THR A 102 13.64 0.77 1.54
CA THR A 102 14.90 0.71 0.80
C THR A 102 15.34 2.07 0.29
N ASN A 103 16.65 2.21 0.03
CA ASN A 103 17.25 3.23 -0.80
C ASN A 103 16.78 4.68 -0.53
N GLY A 104 16.98 5.16 0.68
CA GLY A 104 16.74 6.57 1.03
C GLY A 104 15.26 6.94 1.17
N LYS A 105 14.37 5.96 1.30
CA LYS A 105 12.93 6.20 1.48
C LYS A 105 12.54 6.34 2.95
N LYS A 106 11.43 7.01 3.17
CA LYS A 106 10.72 7.13 4.44
C LYS A 106 9.29 6.64 4.23
N ALA A 107 8.83 5.74 5.06
CA ALA A 107 7.50 5.16 4.98
C ALA A 107 6.71 5.42 6.25
N ARG A 108 5.46 5.85 6.10
CA ARG A 108 4.49 5.98 7.19
C ARG A 108 3.53 4.82 7.12
N TRP A 109 3.20 4.27 8.28
CA TRP A 109 2.33 3.11 8.38
C TRP A 109 1.34 3.29 9.53
N ALA A 110 0.20 2.61 9.42
CA ALA A 110 -0.77 2.50 10.49
C ALA A 110 -1.31 1.08 10.58
N CYS A 111 -1.61 0.63 11.81
CA CYS A 111 -2.23 -0.65 12.09
C CYS A 111 -3.55 -0.44 12.83
N ALA A 112 -4.62 -0.99 12.29
CA ALA A 112 -5.92 -1.11 12.95
C ALA A 112 -5.93 -2.32 13.88
N LEU A 113 -6.48 -2.14 15.09
CA LEU A 113 -6.56 -3.13 16.18
C LEU A 113 -8.01 -3.43 16.57
#